data_AF-A0A1D8AYE7-F1
#
_entry.id   AF-A0A1D8AYE7-F1
#
_cell.length_a   1.000
_cell.length_b   1.000
_cell.length_c   1.000
_cell.angle_alpha   90.00
_cell.angle_beta   90.00
_cell.angle_gamma   90.00
#
_symmetry.space_group_name_H-M   'P 1'
#
loop_
_entity.id
_entity.type
_entity.pdbx_description
1 polymer ?
#
loop_
_entity_poly.entity_id
_entity_poly.type
_entity_poly.pdbx_seq_one_letter_code
_entity_poly.pdbx_strand_id
1 'polypeptide(L)'
;MKPNITLAETKAPNGARMTLVEHDGSYCIRVNGQQLMHSSVSSSEIKLGELGLARHRKLNNGTRVLIGGLGLGFTLKSVLEATGGNGTVHVAELFPEIVAWNRTHLAKLNGHLLADKRVKVLEEDVRTILAKAVRQPFDVIVLDIDNGTTAMVKTENIELYSERGMQLIFRALKPGGRAAVWSACPDVTIERRLTKAGFKVEAVPAKLYETAKRFAYMIYVADKPVEEVSPKKAKG
;
A
#
# COMPACT_ATOMS: atom_id res chain seq x y z
N MET A 1 -32.17 8.56 -11.62
CA MET A 1 -30.87 7.89 -11.34
C MET A 1 -29.82 8.64 -12.12
N LYS A 2 -28.78 9.22 -11.48
CA LYS A 2 -27.73 9.91 -12.23
C LYS A 2 -26.96 8.90 -13.09
N PRO A 3 -26.48 9.22 -14.30
CA PRO A 3 -25.72 8.27 -15.09
C PRO A 3 -24.35 7.98 -14.46
N ASN A 4 -23.71 6.88 -14.87
CA ASN A 4 -22.28 6.70 -14.66
C ASN A 4 -21.55 7.61 -15.66
N ILE A 5 -20.61 8.42 -15.19
CA ILE A 5 -19.82 9.33 -16.02
C ILE A 5 -18.37 8.82 -16.04
N THR A 6 -17.86 8.42 -17.20
CA THR A 6 -16.43 8.12 -17.36
C THR A 6 -15.65 9.43 -17.36
N LEU A 7 -14.84 9.63 -16.32
CA LEU A 7 -14.02 10.83 -16.17
C LEU A 7 -12.69 10.72 -16.93
N ALA A 8 -12.11 9.53 -16.97
CA ALA A 8 -10.85 9.26 -17.64
C ALA A 8 -10.72 7.78 -18.01
N GLU A 9 -9.82 7.50 -18.95
CA GLU A 9 -9.55 6.16 -19.47
C GLU A 9 -8.08 6.00 -19.84
N THR A 10 -7.56 4.79 -19.66
CA THR A 10 -6.26 4.35 -20.17
C THR A 10 -6.29 2.86 -20.53
N LYS A 11 -5.15 2.31 -20.97
CA LYS A 11 -4.94 0.87 -21.13
C LYS A 11 -3.83 0.41 -20.20
N ALA A 12 -4.04 -0.71 -19.53
CA ALA A 12 -2.99 -1.39 -18.79
C ALA A 12 -1.93 -1.97 -19.74
N PRO A 13 -0.71 -2.32 -19.26
CA PRO A 13 0.34 -2.95 -20.07
C PRO A 13 -0.13 -4.19 -20.85
N ASN A 14 -1.05 -4.97 -20.28
CA ASN A 14 -1.64 -6.14 -20.93
C ASN A 14 -2.77 -5.80 -21.95
N GLY A 15 -2.99 -4.52 -22.23
CA GLY A 15 -4.01 -4.01 -23.15
C GLY A 15 -5.41 -3.86 -22.56
N ALA A 16 -5.64 -4.27 -21.31
CA ALA A 16 -6.95 -4.15 -20.66
C ALA A 16 -7.37 -2.68 -20.51
N ARG A 17 -8.63 -2.37 -20.81
CA ARG A 17 -9.18 -1.02 -20.70
C ARG A 17 -9.40 -0.67 -19.24
N MET A 18 -8.81 0.42 -18.76
CA MET A 18 -9.00 0.93 -17.41
C MET A 18 -9.76 2.26 -17.45
N THR A 19 -10.80 2.41 -16.65
CA THR A 19 -11.59 3.65 -16.60
C THR A 19 -11.78 4.14 -15.17
N LEU A 20 -11.70 5.45 -14.97
CA LEU A 20 -12.24 6.12 -13.79
C LEU A 20 -13.67 6.56 -14.09
N VAL A 21 -14.61 6.13 -13.25
CA VAL A 21 -16.04 6.42 -13.38
C VAL A 21 -16.52 7.13 -12.12
N GLU A 22 -17.31 8.19 -12.30
CA GLU A 22 -18.04 8.87 -11.22
C GLU A 22 -19.54 8.57 -11.30
N HIS A 23 -20.15 8.40 -10.15
CA HIS A 23 -21.60 8.25 -10.01
C HIS A 23 -22.06 8.74 -8.64
N ASP A 24 -22.84 9.80 -8.64
CA ASP A 24 -23.47 10.39 -7.44
C ASP A 24 -22.48 10.70 -6.31
N GLY A 25 -21.33 11.28 -6.67
CA GLY A 25 -20.24 11.63 -5.75
C GLY A 25 -19.32 10.46 -5.40
N SER A 26 -19.64 9.23 -5.83
CA SER A 26 -18.76 8.07 -5.67
C SER A 26 -17.87 7.87 -6.90
N TYR A 27 -16.69 7.28 -6.68
CA TYR A 27 -15.69 7.04 -7.70
C TYR A 27 -15.36 5.55 -7.78
N CYS A 28 -15.13 5.06 -9.00
CA CYS A 28 -14.88 3.67 -9.28
C CYS A 28 -13.77 3.55 -10.32
N ILE A 29 -12.75 2.73 -10.04
CA ILE A 29 -11.82 2.28 -11.08
C ILE A 29 -12.34 0.94 -11.59
N ARG A 30 -12.47 0.82 -12.90
CA ARG A 30 -12.91 -0.39 -13.59
C ARG A 30 -11.85 -0.90 -14.55
N VAL A 31 -11.76 -2.21 -14.70
CA VAL A 31 -10.95 -2.89 -15.71
C VAL A 31 -11.86 -3.72 -16.60
N ASN A 32 -11.80 -3.51 -17.92
CA ASN A 32 -12.71 -4.10 -18.91
C ASN A 32 -14.20 -3.98 -18.50
N GLY A 33 -14.57 -2.84 -17.89
CA GLY A 33 -15.92 -2.57 -17.42
C GLY A 33 -16.29 -3.20 -16.07
N GLN A 34 -15.46 -4.08 -15.52
CA GLN A 34 -15.68 -4.67 -14.19
C GLN A 34 -15.08 -3.79 -13.09
N GLN A 35 -15.79 -3.64 -11.97
CA GLN A 35 -15.31 -2.88 -10.82
C GLN A 35 -14.07 -3.54 -10.20
N LEU A 36 -12.99 -2.75 -10.12
CA LEU A 36 -11.76 -3.12 -9.40
C LEU A 36 -11.81 -2.59 -7.97
N MET A 37 -12.09 -1.29 -7.81
CA MET A 37 -12.21 -0.62 -6.50
C MET A 37 -13.26 0.49 -6.55
N HIS A 38 -13.84 0.81 -5.40
CA HIS A 38 -14.92 1.78 -5.28
C HIS A 38 -14.77 2.62 -4.00
N SER A 39 -15.02 3.91 -4.08
CA SER A 39 -14.77 4.85 -2.98
C SER A 39 -15.59 4.61 -1.71
N SER A 40 -16.74 3.94 -1.82
CA SER A 40 -17.57 3.52 -0.67
C SER A 40 -17.02 2.30 0.08
N VAL A 41 -16.01 1.63 -0.48
CA VAL A 41 -15.34 0.45 0.07
C VAL A 41 -13.89 0.83 0.30
N SER A 42 -13.64 1.65 1.34
CA SER A 42 -12.31 2.21 1.65
C SER A 42 -11.85 1.93 3.08
N SER A 43 -12.64 1.22 3.87
CA SER A 43 -12.35 0.98 5.29
C SER A 43 -11.10 0.14 5.50
N SER A 44 -10.77 -0.76 4.56
CA SER A 44 -9.56 -1.58 4.65
C SER A 44 -8.29 -0.78 4.37
N GLU A 45 -8.34 0.13 3.42
CA GLU A 45 -7.27 1.04 3.01
C GLU A 45 -6.96 2.04 4.12
N ILE A 46 -8.01 2.58 4.75
CA ILE A 46 -7.85 3.42 5.94
C ILE A 46 -7.16 2.60 7.03
N LYS A 47 -7.69 1.41 7.37
CA LYS A 47 -7.14 0.55 8.41
C LYS A 47 -5.69 0.13 8.15
N LEU A 48 -5.36 -0.11 6.88
CA LEU A 48 -4.02 -0.47 6.42
C LEU A 48 -3.01 0.65 6.77
N GLY A 49 -3.32 1.90 6.41
CA GLY A 49 -2.49 3.04 6.77
C GLY A 49 -2.32 3.21 8.28
N GLU A 50 -3.40 2.99 9.05
CA GLU A 50 -3.37 3.06 10.50
C GLU A 50 -2.44 2.02 11.14
N LEU A 51 -2.59 0.75 10.73
CA LEU A 51 -1.82 -0.37 11.25
C LEU A 51 -0.34 -0.26 10.88
N GLY A 52 -0.05 0.21 9.66
CA GLY A 52 1.31 0.47 9.19
C GLY A 52 2.03 1.49 10.07
N LEU A 53 1.36 2.58 10.46
CA LEU A 53 1.98 3.65 11.24
C LEU A 53 1.79 3.51 12.76
N ALA A 54 1.01 2.54 13.26
CA ALA A 54 0.61 2.46 14.68
C ALA A 54 1.76 2.62 15.70
N ARG A 55 2.96 2.08 15.40
CA ARG A 55 4.15 2.19 16.27
C ARG A 55 5.09 3.35 15.92
N HIS A 56 4.81 4.05 14.82
CA HIS A 56 5.63 5.14 14.28
C HIS A 56 4.92 6.51 14.30
N ARG A 57 3.64 6.56 14.73
CA ARG A 57 2.73 7.72 14.75
C ARG A 57 3.23 8.99 15.48
N LYS A 58 4.39 8.94 16.16
CA LYS A 58 4.93 10.05 16.97
C LYS A 58 6.45 10.18 16.96
N LEU A 59 7.12 9.51 16.03
CA LEU A 59 8.56 9.73 15.85
C LEU A 59 8.71 11.07 15.11
N ASN A 60 8.97 12.16 15.82
CA ASN A 60 9.26 13.49 15.26
C ASN A 60 10.55 13.53 14.40
N ASN A 61 11.12 12.37 14.07
CA ASN A 61 12.45 12.16 13.53
C ASN A 61 12.44 11.83 12.02
N GLY A 62 11.44 12.30 11.27
CA GLY A 62 11.42 12.14 9.81
C GLY A 62 11.19 10.70 9.35
N THR A 63 10.12 10.07 9.84
CA THR A 63 9.68 8.73 9.39
C THR A 63 9.61 8.67 7.86
N ARG A 64 10.30 7.69 7.30
CA ARG A 64 10.31 7.42 5.87
C ARG A 64 9.40 6.25 5.57
N VAL A 65 8.29 6.54 4.89
CA VAL A 65 7.25 5.57 4.52
C VAL A 65 7.34 5.28 3.02
N LEU A 66 7.13 4.03 2.64
CA LEU A 66 6.83 3.62 1.27
C LEU A 66 5.40 3.09 1.24
N ILE A 67 4.59 3.57 0.30
CA ILE A 67 3.31 2.98 -0.08
C ILE A 67 3.49 2.36 -1.45
N GLY A 68 3.16 1.07 -1.60
CA GLY A 68 2.98 0.43 -2.90
C GLY A 68 1.52 0.47 -3.29
N GLY A 69 1.22 1.04 -4.47
CA GLY A 69 -0.14 1.31 -4.95
C GLY A 69 -0.65 2.68 -4.50
N LEU A 70 -1.32 3.40 -5.40
CA LEU A 70 -2.00 4.66 -5.09
C LEU A 70 -3.52 4.49 -5.09
N GLY A 71 -4.07 3.80 -6.10
CA GLY A 71 -5.50 3.58 -6.25
C GLY A 71 -6.31 4.89 -6.18
N LEU A 72 -7.37 4.90 -5.38
CA LEU A 72 -8.18 6.10 -5.12
C LEU A 72 -7.57 7.05 -4.04
N GLY A 73 -6.43 6.70 -3.45
CA GLY A 73 -5.70 7.55 -2.51
C GLY A 73 -6.07 7.40 -1.02
N PHE A 74 -6.96 6.46 -0.64
CA PHE A 74 -7.38 6.29 0.75
C PHE A 74 -6.25 5.82 1.68
N THR A 75 -5.42 4.88 1.23
CA THR A 75 -4.24 4.45 1.99
C THR A 75 -3.27 5.61 2.19
N LEU A 76 -3.01 6.41 1.16
CA LEU A 76 -2.18 7.61 1.25
C LEU A 76 -2.74 8.62 2.26
N LYS A 77 -4.05 8.90 2.21
CA LYS A 77 -4.72 9.79 3.17
C LYS A 77 -4.48 9.34 4.61
N SER A 78 -4.77 8.07 4.91
CA SER A 78 -4.60 7.49 6.25
C SER A 78 -3.14 7.53 6.71
N VAL A 79 -2.19 7.21 5.81
CA VAL A 79 -0.76 7.32 6.11
C VAL A 79 -0.36 8.77 6.41
N LEU A 80 -0.83 9.76 5.65
CA LEU A 80 -0.50 11.17 5.86
C LEU A 80 -1.08 11.73 7.17
N GLU A 81 -2.29 11.30 7.56
CA GLU A 81 -2.90 11.63 8.85
C GLU A 81 -2.10 11.03 10.03
N ALA A 82 -1.51 9.85 9.84
CA ALA A 82 -0.71 9.17 10.84
C ALA A 82 0.79 9.54 10.83
N THR A 83 1.26 10.25 9.80
CA THR A 83 2.67 10.63 9.64
C THR A 83 2.91 12.03 10.19
N GLY A 84 3.99 12.23 10.96
CA GLY A 84 4.35 13.56 11.47
C GLY A 84 4.71 14.56 10.37
N GLY A 85 4.73 15.86 10.69
CA GLY A 85 4.98 16.94 9.73
C GLY A 85 6.36 16.91 9.03
N ASN A 86 7.34 16.23 9.63
CA ASN A 86 8.70 16.06 9.09
C ASN A 86 8.90 14.73 8.33
N GLY A 87 7.87 13.86 8.26
CA GLY A 87 7.97 12.58 7.57
C GLY A 87 8.07 12.72 6.05
N THR A 88 8.46 11.65 5.38
CA THR A 88 8.42 11.55 3.91
C THR A 88 7.67 10.29 3.51
N VAL A 89 6.65 10.44 2.67
CA VAL A 89 5.82 9.35 2.16
C VAL A 89 6.12 9.17 0.68
N HIS A 90 6.78 8.08 0.33
CA HIS A 90 7.00 7.70 -1.06
C HIS A 90 5.81 6.87 -1.52
N VAL A 91 5.23 7.20 -2.67
CA VAL A 91 4.13 6.44 -3.27
C VAL A 91 4.64 5.83 -4.56
N ALA A 92 4.78 4.52 -4.59
CA ALA A 92 5.10 3.74 -5.77
C ALA A 92 3.82 3.39 -6.51
N GLU A 93 3.63 3.95 -7.68
CA GLU A 93 2.49 3.66 -8.56
C GLU A 93 3.01 3.26 -9.93
N LEU A 94 2.54 2.13 -10.44
CA LEU A 94 3.01 1.58 -11.71
C LEU A 94 2.38 2.32 -12.91
N PHE A 95 1.17 2.86 -12.74
CA PHE A 95 0.40 3.51 -13.79
C PHE A 95 0.43 5.04 -13.64
N PRO A 96 1.19 5.78 -14.47
CA PRO A 96 1.21 7.24 -14.48
C PRO A 96 -0.19 7.88 -14.56
N GLU A 97 -1.14 7.20 -15.21
CA GLU A 97 -2.51 7.66 -15.35
C GLU A 97 -3.26 7.66 -14.03
N ILE A 98 -3.02 6.69 -13.14
CA ILE A 98 -3.59 6.67 -11.79
C ILE A 98 -3.09 7.87 -10.98
N VAL A 99 -1.81 8.22 -11.14
CA VAL A 99 -1.24 9.44 -10.56
C VAL A 99 -1.93 10.69 -11.12
N ALA A 100 -2.06 10.77 -12.45
CA ALA A 100 -2.73 11.90 -13.12
C ALA A 100 -4.18 12.06 -12.67
N TRP A 101 -4.93 10.96 -12.53
CA TRP A 101 -6.32 10.97 -12.06
C TRP A 101 -6.41 11.45 -10.61
N ASN A 102 -5.48 11.05 -9.74
CA ASN A 102 -5.41 11.56 -8.37
C ASN A 102 -5.15 13.07 -8.32
N ARG A 103 -4.32 13.61 -9.22
CA ARG A 103 -4.03 15.06 -9.29
C ARG A 103 -5.20 15.88 -9.81
N THR A 104 -6.03 15.33 -10.70
CA THR A 104 -7.02 16.08 -11.49
C THR A 104 -8.47 15.79 -11.10
N HIS A 105 -8.85 14.52 -11.04
CA HIS A 105 -10.25 14.10 -10.90
C HIS A 105 -10.64 13.77 -9.44
N LEU A 106 -9.69 13.32 -8.62
CA LEU A 106 -9.99 12.81 -7.27
C LEU A 106 -9.81 13.85 -6.15
N ALA A 107 -9.55 15.12 -6.48
CA ALA A 107 -9.44 16.19 -5.51
C ALA A 107 -10.71 16.34 -4.64
N LYS A 108 -11.90 16.11 -5.21
CA LYS A 108 -13.16 16.12 -4.45
C LYS A 108 -13.33 14.91 -3.53
N LEU A 109 -12.63 13.81 -3.79
CA LEU A 109 -12.72 12.58 -3.01
C LEU A 109 -11.81 12.64 -1.78
N ASN A 110 -10.53 12.93 -1.99
CA ASN A 110 -9.51 12.84 -0.95
C ASN A 110 -8.68 14.13 -0.79
N GLY A 111 -9.08 15.23 -1.42
CA GLY A 111 -8.28 16.45 -1.45
C GLY A 111 -7.07 16.33 -2.37
N HIS A 112 -6.16 17.30 -2.28
CA HIS A 112 -4.93 17.33 -3.08
C HIS A 112 -3.79 16.58 -2.40
N LEU A 113 -3.98 15.29 -2.09
CA LEU A 113 -2.99 14.49 -1.34
C LEU A 113 -1.59 14.53 -1.96
N LEU A 114 -1.51 14.45 -3.29
CA LEU A 114 -0.24 14.45 -4.02
C LEU A 114 0.47 15.81 -4.04
N ALA A 115 -0.18 16.88 -3.57
CA ALA A 115 0.42 18.20 -3.39
C ALA A 115 1.00 18.39 -1.97
N ASP A 116 0.80 17.45 -1.04
CA ASP A 116 1.42 17.51 0.28
C ASP A 116 2.95 17.42 0.12
N LYS A 117 3.69 18.36 0.72
CA LYS A 117 5.15 18.45 0.65
C LYS A 117 5.89 17.19 1.14
N ARG A 118 5.22 16.35 1.93
CA ARG A 118 5.77 15.09 2.44
C ARG A 118 5.71 13.98 1.38
N VAL A 119 4.88 14.13 0.35
CA VAL A 119 4.62 13.09 -0.65
C VAL A 119 5.65 13.18 -1.79
N LYS A 120 6.23 12.02 -2.11
CA LYS A 120 7.07 11.82 -3.28
C LYS A 120 6.47 10.70 -4.13
N VAL A 121 5.92 11.05 -5.28
CA VAL A 121 5.39 10.05 -6.21
C VAL A 121 6.53 9.46 -7.03
N LEU A 122 6.57 8.14 -7.09
CA LEU A 122 7.50 7.34 -7.89
C LEU A 122 6.66 6.52 -8.87
N GLU A 123 6.66 6.94 -10.14
CA GLU A 123 6.00 6.23 -11.24
C GLU A 123 6.87 5.03 -11.68
N GLU A 124 7.06 4.08 -10.78
CA GLU A 124 7.95 2.93 -10.93
C GLU A 124 7.39 1.72 -10.16
N ASP A 125 7.71 0.51 -10.64
CA ASP A 125 7.41 -0.73 -9.93
C ASP A 125 8.00 -0.73 -8.51
N VAL A 126 7.15 -1.01 -7.52
CA VAL A 126 7.53 -1.06 -6.10
C VAL A 126 8.69 -2.04 -5.84
N ARG A 127 8.79 -3.14 -6.59
CA ARG A 127 9.88 -4.13 -6.46
C ARG A 127 11.24 -3.51 -6.78
N THR A 128 11.29 -2.63 -7.79
CA THR A 128 12.50 -1.91 -8.16
C THR A 128 12.90 -0.92 -7.08
N ILE A 129 11.91 -0.24 -6.47
CA ILE A 129 12.15 0.68 -5.35
C ILE A 129 12.64 -0.09 -4.11
N LEU A 130 12.03 -1.22 -3.78
CA LEU A 130 12.43 -2.09 -2.67
C LEU A 130 13.87 -2.60 -2.85
N ALA A 131 14.25 -3.00 -4.07
CA ALA A 131 15.61 -3.45 -4.37
C ALA A 131 16.65 -2.33 -4.16
N LYS A 132 16.32 -1.09 -4.51
CA LYS A 132 17.18 0.09 -4.29
C LYS A 132 17.21 0.54 -2.82
N ALA A 133 16.14 0.29 -2.07
CA ALA A 133 15.95 0.76 -0.70
C ALA A 133 16.93 0.19 0.31
N VAL A 134 17.66 -0.89 -0.01
CA VAL A 134 18.71 -1.44 0.88
C VAL A 134 19.77 -0.39 1.24
N ARG A 135 20.01 0.60 0.35
CA ARG A 135 20.94 1.71 0.61
C ARG A 135 20.37 2.80 1.51
N GLN A 136 19.04 2.94 1.54
CA GLN A 136 18.31 3.90 2.35
C GLN A 136 16.98 3.28 2.81
N PRO A 137 17.00 2.42 3.85
CA PRO A 137 15.83 1.65 4.23
C PRO A 137 14.70 2.52 4.76
N PHE A 138 13.47 2.04 4.60
CA PHE A 138 12.26 2.66 5.12
C PHE A 138 12.03 2.29 6.59
N ASP A 139 11.30 3.15 7.29
CA ASP A 139 10.78 2.86 8.62
C ASP A 139 9.49 2.04 8.52
N VAL A 140 8.65 2.38 7.53
CA VAL A 140 7.39 1.69 7.26
C VAL A 140 7.21 1.41 5.77
N ILE A 141 6.73 0.22 5.44
CA ILE A 141 6.27 -0.14 4.10
C ILE A 141 4.79 -0.54 4.19
N VAL A 142 3.94 0.08 3.38
CA VAL A 142 2.52 -0.23 3.27
C VAL A 142 2.26 -0.72 1.85
N LEU A 143 1.80 -1.96 1.68
CA LEU A 143 1.53 -2.54 0.36
C LEU A 143 0.01 -2.69 0.18
N ASP A 144 -0.54 -1.78 -0.61
CA ASP A 144 -1.94 -1.73 -1.04
C ASP A 144 -2.03 -2.14 -2.52
N ILE A 145 -1.56 -3.35 -2.79
CA ILE A 145 -1.52 -3.96 -4.11
C ILE A 145 -2.29 -5.27 -4.02
N ASP A 146 -3.07 -5.59 -5.03
CA ASP A 146 -3.76 -6.88 -5.09
C ASP A 146 -2.73 -8.02 -5.11
N ASN A 147 -2.91 -9.00 -4.22
CA ASN A 147 -2.01 -10.15 -4.07
C ASN A 147 -2.19 -11.24 -5.13
N GLY A 148 -2.67 -10.87 -6.33
CA GLY A 148 -2.93 -11.77 -7.44
C GLY A 148 -4.29 -12.47 -7.36
N THR A 149 -5.20 -11.98 -6.53
CA THR A 149 -6.58 -12.51 -6.48
C THR A 149 -7.43 -11.96 -7.62
N THR A 150 -7.10 -10.77 -8.11
CA THR A 150 -7.78 -10.16 -9.23
C THR A 150 -7.13 -10.60 -10.53
N ALA A 151 -7.82 -11.47 -11.28
CA ALA A 151 -7.31 -12.11 -12.50
C ALA A 151 -6.73 -11.14 -13.54
N MET A 152 -7.24 -9.91 -13.58
CA MET A 152 -6.84 -8.87 -14.53
C MET A 152 -5.47 -8.22 -14.21
N VAL A 153 -4.93 -8.42 -13.00
CA VAL A 153 -3.69 -7.81 -12.49
C VAL A 153 -2.62 -8.88 -12.13
N LYS A 154 -2.92 -10.15 -12.41
CA LYS A 154 -2.25 -11.33 -11.82
C LYS A 154 -0.74 -11.43 -12.05
N THR A 155 -0.25 -11.23 -13.27
CA THR A 155 1.09 -11.73 -13.64
C THR A 155 2.22 -10.94 -12.99
N GLU A 156 2.05 -9.63 -12.82
CA GLU A 156 3.11 -8.74 -12.36
C GLU A 156 3.22 -8.72 -10.83
N ASN A 157 2.09 -8.88 -10.13
CA ASN A 157 2.04 -8.77 -8.67
C ASN A 157 2.51 -10.04 -7.96
N ILE A 158 2.32 -11.23 -8.53
CA ILE A 158 2.67 -12.52 -7.88
C ILE A 158 4.11 -12.54 -7.36
N GLU A 159 5.04 -11.98 -8.13
CA GLU A 159 6.46 -11.92 -7.76
C GLU A 159 6.71 -11.06 -6.50
N LEU A 160 5.92 -10.01 -6.26
CA LEU A 160 5.99 -9.22 -5.03
C LEU A 160 5.65 -10.04 -3.79
N TYR A 161 4.71 -11.00 -3.93
CA TYR A 161 4.26 -11.87 -2.84
C TYR A 161 5.01 -13.21 -2.77
N SER A 162 6.02 -13.40 -3.62
CA SER A 162 6.93 -14.56 -3.58
C SER A 162 7.83 -14.54 -2.33
N GLU A 163 8.51 -15.65 -2.05
CA GLU A 163 9.54 -15.68 -0.97
C GLU A 163 10.62 -14.61 -1.19
N ARG A 164 11.03 -14.40 -2.44
CA ARG A 164 12.01 -13.38 -2.82
C ARG A 164 11.46 -11.97 -2.56
N GLY A 165 10.18 -11.74 -2.86
CA GLY A 165 9.49 -10.49 -2.60
C GLY A 165 9.44 -10.17 -1.10
N MET A 166 9.06 -11.13 -0.25
CA MET A 166 9.07 -10.93 1.21
C MET A 166 10.47 -10.63 1.76
N GLN A 167 11.50 -11.27 1.21
CA GLN A 167 12.90 -10.98 1.55
C GLN A 167 13.37 -9.60 1.06
N LEU A 168 12.84 -9.10 -0.05
CA LEU A 168 13.11 -7.72 -0.48
C LEU A 168 12.47 -6.71 0.47
N ILE A 169 11.21 -6.93 0.87
CA ILE A 169 10.52 -6.09 1.85
C ILE A 169 11.28 -6.06 3.18
N PHE A 170 11.71 -7.23 3.68
CA PHE A 170 12.50 -7.33 4.91
C PHE A 170 13.81 -6.53 4.85
N ARG A 171 14.55 -6.62 3.74
CA ARG A 171 15.82 -5.88 3.56
C ARG A 171 15.62 -4.39 3.33
N ALA A 172 14.48 -3.99 2.77
CA ALA A 172 14.13 -2.60 2.56
C ALA A 172 13.70 -1.87 3.85
N LEU A 173 13.49 -2.58 4.96
CA LEU A 173 13.16 -1.99 6.27
C LEU A 173 14.39 -1.85 7.17
N LYS A 174 14.41 -0.77 7.96
CA LYS A 174 15.32 -0.64 9.11
C LYS A 174 15.02 -1.72 10.17
N PRO A 175 15.99 -2.09 11.01
CA PRO A 175 15.69 -2.84 12.24
C PRO A 175 14.61 -2.12 13.06
N GLY A 176 13.62 -2.86 13.56
CA GLY A 176 12.45 -2.28 14.22
C GLY A 176 11.41 -1.64 13.28
N GLY A 177 11.62 -1.69 11.96
CA GLY A 177 10.66 -1.22 10.96
C GLY A 177 9.47 -2.17 10.79
N ARG A 178 8.43 -1.68 10.11
CA ARG A 178 7.16 -2.40 9.94
C ARG A 178 6.73 -2.48 8.48
N ALA A 179 6.24 -3.64 8.07
CA ALA A 179 5.42 -3.78 6.87
C ALA A 179 3.95 -3.98 7.24
N ALA A 180 3.03 -3.42 6.44
CA ALA A 180 1.61 -3.75 6.47
C ALA A 180 1.18 -4.12 5.05
N VAL A 181 0.60 -5.30 4.88
CA VAL A 181 0.29 -5.88 3.58
C VAL A 181 -1.20 -6.19 3.50
N TRP A 182 -1.89 -5.57 2.54
CA TRP A 182 -3.29 -5.85 2.27
C TRP A 182 -3.45 -7.16 1.48
N SER A 183 -4.56 -7.88 1.73
CA SER A 183 -4.94 -9.09 1.03
C SER A 183 -6.46 -9.17 0.88
N ALA A 184 -6.92 -9.57 -0.30
CA ALA A 184 -8.34 -9.64 -0.62
C ALA A 184 -9.09 -10.72 0.17
N CYS A 185 -8.37 -11.68 0.75
CA CYS A 185 -8.88 -12.72 1.63
C CYS A 185 -7.77 -13.22 2.57
N PRO A 186 -8.06 -14.07 3.57
CA PRO A 186 -7.02 -14.75 4.33
C PRO A 186 -6.14 -15.62 3.42
N ASP A 187 -4.83 -15.41 3.47
CA ASP A 187 -3.80 -16.16 2.76
C ASP A 187 -2.67 -16.60 3.70
N VAL A 188 -2.75 -17.86 4.16
CA VAL A 188 -1.73 -18.48 5.03
C VAL A 188 -0.35 -18.56 4.38
N THR A 189 -0.27 -18.47 3.05
CA THR A 189 0.99 -18.50 2.33
C THR A 189 1.76 -17.19 2.51
N ILE A 190 1.08 -16.04 2.48
CA ILE A 190 1.69 -14.73 2.76
C ILE A 190 2.24 -14.71 4.18
N GLU A 191 1.43 -15.13 5.16
CA GLU A 191 1.84 -15.19 6.56
C GLU A 191 3.10 -16.05 6.75
N ARG A 192 3.12 -17.25 6.19
CA ARG A 192 4.28 -18.15 6.25
C ARG A 192 5.52 -17.54 5.59
N ARG A 193 5.36 -16.90 4.43
CA ARG A 193 6.49 -16.28 3.70
C ARG A 193 7.06 -15.07 4.44
N LEU A 194 6.21 -14.23 5.04
CA LEU A 194 6.65 -13.13 5.90
C LEU A 194 7.39 -13.65 7.14
N THR A 195 6.87 -14.67 7.81
CA THR A 195 7.55 -15.30 8.96
C THR A 195 8.89 -15.91 8.54
N LYS A 196 8.95 -16.64 7.41
CA LYS A 196 10.20 -17.19 6.85
C LYS A 196 11.20 -16.08 6.49
N ALA A 197 10.72 -14.89 6.13
CA ALA A 197 11.59 -13.74 5.86
C ALA A 197 12.21 -13.13 7.13
N GLY A 198 11.71 -13.49 8.32
CA GLY A 198 12.23 -13.03 9.62
C GLY A 198 11.32 -12.03 10.33
N PHE A 199 10.10 -11.79 9.83
CA PHE A 199 9.13 -10.92 10.49
C PHE A 199 8.42 -11.62 11.66
N LYS A 200 8.01 -10.82 12.66
CA LYS A 200 6.92 -11.20 13.57
C LYS A 200 5.60 -10.76 12.93
N VAL A 201 4.71 -11.70 12.61
CA VAL A 201 3.51 -11.46 11.80
C VAL A 201 2.25 -11.56 12.64
N GLU A 202 1.31 -10.64 12.40
CA GLU A 202 -0.05 -10.63 12.93
C GLU A 202 -1.03 -10.48 11.76
N ALA A 203 -2.02 -11.37 11.68
CA ALA A 203 -3.10 -11.28 10.70
C ALA A 203 -4.30 -10.54 11.31
N VAL A 204 -4.64 -9.38 10.76
CA VAL A 204 -5.70 -8.50 11.26
C VAL A 204 -6.86 -8.46 10.26
N PRO A 205 -8.04 -9.01 10.60
CA PRO A 205 -9.20 -8.96 9.72
C PRO A 205 -9.66 -7.52 9.46
N ALA A 206 -10.03 -7.22 8.22
CA ALA A 206 -10.54 -5.91 7.81
C ALA A 206 -11.93 -6.02 7.15
N LYS A 207 -12.77 -5.02 7.45
CA LYS A 207 -14.14 -4.94 6.96
C LYS A 207 -14.20 -4.34 5.56
N LEU A 208 -15.24 -4.70 4.80
CA LEU A 208 -15.54 -4.12 3.49
C LEU A 208 -15.89 -2.62 3.60
N TYR A 209 -16.74 -2.29 4.56
CA TYR A 209 -17.11 -0.93 4.97
C TYR A 209 -17.28 -0.90 6.49
N GLU A 210 -17.26 0.28 7.10
CA GLU A 210 -17.18 0.45 8.56
C GLU A 210 -18.28 -0.30 9.34
N THR A 211 -19.51 -0.24 8.84
CA THR A 211 -20.69 -0.89 9.42
C THR A 211 -20.85 -2.36 9.04
N ALA A 212 -19.96 -2.93 8.23
CA ALA A 212 -20.07 -4.32 7.80
C ALA A 212 -19.94 -5.28 9.00
N LYS A 213 -20.80 -6.29 9.03
CA LYS A 213 -20.74 -7.37 10.04
C LYS A 213 -19.67 -8.41 9.73
N ARG A 214 -19.24 -8.52 8.47
CA ARG A 214 -18.25 -9.50 8.00
C ARG A 214 -16.93 -8.82 7.66
N PHE A 215 -15.84 -9.49 8.04
CA PHE A 215 -14.50 -9.17 7.58
C PHE A 215 -14.28 -9.85 6.25
N ALA A 216 -14.04 -9.07 5.21
CA ALA A 216 -13.84 -9.57 3.84
C ALA A 216 -12.36 -9.64 3.49
N TYR A 217 -11.54 -8.79 4.11
CA TYR A 217 -10.14 -8.60 3.79
C TYR A 217 -9.25 -8.99 4.97
N MET A 218 -7.96 -9.15 4.69
CA MET A 218 -6.95 -9.40 5.71
C MET A 218 -5.80 -8.41 5.55
N ILE A 219 -5.28 -7.91 6.67
CA ILE A 219 -4.06 -7.10 6.70
C ILE A 219 -3.01 -7.88 7.50
N TYR A 220 -1.88 -8.17 6.87
CA TYR A 220 -0.74 -8.77 7.54
C TYR A 220 0.19 -7.67 8.04
N VAL A 221 0.25 -7.51 9.35
CA VAL A 221 1.21 -6.62 10.02
C VAL A 221 2.46 -7.42 10.32
N ALA A 222 3.60 -6.99 9.80
CA ALA A 222 4.86 -7.70 9.86
C ALA A 222 5.96 -6.80 10.44
N ASP A 223 6.35 -7.07 11.68
CA ASP A 223 7.36 -6.30 12.39
C ASP A 223 8.75 -6.92 12.20
N LYS A 224 9.70 -6.12 11.73
CA LYS A 224 11.10 -6.53 11.65
C LYS A 224 11.73 -6.40 13.05
N PRO A 225 12.28 -7.48 13.62
CA PRO A 225 12.96 -7.40 14.91
C PRO A 225 14.07 -6.34 14.91
N VAL A 226 14.31 -5.71 16.07
CA VAL A 226 15.54 -4.95 16.30
C VAL A 226 16.66 -5.97 16.44
N GLU A 227 17.75 -5.83 15.69
CA GLU A 227 18.93 -6.66 15.91
C GLU A 227 19.46 -6.37 17.33
N GLU A 228 19.50 -7.38 18.19
CA GLU A 228 20.22 -7.27 19.45
C GLU A 228 21.71 -7.12 19.13
N VAL A 229 22.27 -5.95 19.44
CA VAL A 229 23.72 -5.77 19.42
C VAL A 229 24.30 -6.65 20.50
N SER A 230 24.72 -7.86 20.13
CA SER A 230 25.54 -8.68 21.01
C SER A 230 26.81 -7.88 21.34
N PRO A 231 27.12 -7.59 22.62
CA PRO A 231 28.37 -6.94 22.96
C PRO A 231 29.48 -7.84 22.44
N LYS A 232 30.27 -7.33 21.49
CA LYS A 232 31.49 -8.00 21.05
C LYS A 232 32.29 -8.27 22.33
N LYS A 233 32.45 -9.55 22.69
CA LYS A 233 33.43 -9.95 23.70
C LYS A 233 34.75 -9.33 23.25
N ALA A 234 35.22 -8.32 23.99
CA ALA A 234 36.56 -7.82 23.85
C ALA A 234 37.49 -9.02 24.09
N LYS A 235 38.09 -9.53 23.01
CA LYS A 235 39.27 -10.36 23.10
C LYS A 235 40.44 -9.37 23.15
N GLY A 236 41.15 -9.37 24.26
CA GLY A 236 42.30 -8.52 24.56
C GLY A 236 42.36 -8.30 26.05
#